data_AF-A0A7W1G527-F1
#
_entry.id   AF-A0A7W1G527-F1
#
_cell.length_a   1.000
_cell.length_b   1.000
_cell.length_c   1.000
_cell.angle_alpha   90.00
_cell.angle_beta   90.00
_cell.angle_gamma   90.00
#
_symmetry.space_group_name_H-M   'P 1'
#
loop_
_entity.id
_entity.type
_entity.pdbx_description
1 polymer ?
#
loop_
_entity_poly.entity_id
_entity_poly.type
_entity_poly.pdbx_seq_one_letter_code
_entity_poly.pdbx_strand_id
1 'polypeptide(L)'
;MAGPPSASSVNAPTAWDRTAWLRERSARADAFLAAHAWQRDRLVGILGATATGAAAARVRELLDPRCVAVVTGQQPAVGGGPLYTVVKAAHAIAIARGLSEVGRSAAPIFWCASEDHDLGEADHADIIAADGSIHRFHGDLGGGRGSLRFRPARSWWSALIAHCRTHLGSGIGEPYIASLVPDAEETMGAWHCRLLSSLFAQHGLICVEGHRLRPLWAE
;
A
#
# COMPACT_ATOMS: atom_id res chain seq x y z
N MET A 1 -18.18 50.72 33.42
CA MET A 1 -17.16 50.05 32.59
C MET A 1 -17.02 48.62 33.08
N ALA A 2 -17.57 47.66 32.35
CA ALA A 2 -17.37 46.24 32.62
C ALA A 2 -16.09 45.80 31.87
N GLY A 3 -15.14 45.21 32.59
CA GLY A 3 -13.91 44.67 32.01
C GLY A 3 -14.19 43.46 31.10
N PRO A 4 -13.27 43.14 30.17
CA PRO A 4 -13.47 42.02 29.26
C PRO A 4 -13.50 40.68 30.03
N PRO A 5 -14.31 39.70 29.58
CA PRO A 5 -14.38 38.40 30.21
C PRO A 5 -13.04 37.66 30.06
N SER A 6 -12.61 36.98 31.13
CA SER A 6 -11.39 36.18 31.13
C SER A 6 -11.48 35.05 30.11
N ALA A 7 -10.46 34.94 29.27
CA ALA A 7 -10.33 33.86 28.30
C ALA A 7 -10.45 32.50 29.01
N SER A 8 -11.51 31.76 28.69
CA SER A 8 -11.69 30.36 29.07
C SER A 8 -10.48 29.56 28.60
N SER A 9 -9.87 28.80 29.51
CA SER A 9 -8.81 27.84 29.20
C SER A 9 -9.28 26.86 28.13
N VAL A 10 -8.80 27.04 26.90
CA VAL A 10 -8.91 26.01 25.86
C VAL A 10 -8.09 24.82 26.38
N ASN A 11 -8.76 23.70 26.69
CA ASN A 11 -8.08 22.47 27.07
C ASN A 11 -7.06 22.15 25.98
N ALA A 12 -5.77 22.12 26.34
CA ALA A 12 -4.73 21.65 25.44
C ALA A 12 -5.10 20.23 24.96
N PRO A 13 -4.93 19.90 23.67
CA PRO A 13 -5.18 18.54 23.19
C PRO A 13 -4.36 17.57 24.03
N THR A 14 -5.01 16.56 24.62
CA THR A 14 -4.29 15.49 25.30
C THR A 14 -3.31 14.86 24.33
N ALA A 15 -2.04 14.76 24.74
CA ALA A 15 -1.01 14.14 23.93
C ALA A 15 -1.46 12.72 23.53
N TRP A 16 -1.38 12.39 22.26
CA TRP A 16 -1.72 11.05 21.78
C TRP A 16 -0.80 10.00 22.43
N ASP A 17 -1.38 9.11 23.24
CA ASP A 17 -0.68 7.96 23.79
C ASP A 17 -0.70 6.79 22.80
N ARG A 18 0.37 6.68 22.01
CA ARG A 18 0.58 5.60 21.04
C ARG A 18 0.52 4.21 21.70
N THR A 19 1.07 4.06 22.91
CA THR A 19 1.14 2.75 23.58
C THR A 19 -0.24 2.31 24.04
N ALA A 20 -1.01 3.21 24.65
CA ALA A 20 -2.40 2.93 25.03
C ALA A 20 -3.24 2.57 23.81
N TRP A 21 -3.10 3.32 22.72
CA TRP A 21 -3.79 3.04 21.46
C TRP A 21 -3.44 1.67 20.88
N LEU A 22 -2.15 1.28 20.88
CA LEU A 22 -1.71 -0.04 20.41
C LEU A 22 -2.25 -1.18 21.28
N ARG A 23 -2.30 -1.00 22.60
CA ARG A 23 -2.89 -1.99 23.53
C ARG A 23 -4.38 -2.16 23.28
N GLU A 24 -5.11 -1.07 23.06
CA GLU A 24 -6.52 -1.12 22.69
C GLU A 24 -6.73 -1.91 21.38
N ARG A 25 -5.91 -1.65 20.36
CA ARG A 25 -5.96 -2.42 19.09
C ARG A 25 -5.61 -3.90 19.28
N SER A 26 -4.64 -4.22 20.14
CA SER A 26 -4.31 -5.60 20.49
C SER A 26 -5.47 -6.32 21.19
N ALA A 27 -6.17 -5.65 22.11
CA ALA A 27 -7.34 -6.23 22.77
C ALA A 27 -8.51 -6.47 21.79
N ARG A 28 -8.73 -5.54 20.85
CA ARG A 28 -9.73 -5.72 19.77
C ARG A 28 -9.39 -6.87 18.83
N ALA A 29 -8.09 -7.14 18.62
CA ALA A 29 -7.64 -8.27 17.82
C ALA A 29 -8.05 -9.61 18.45
N ASP A 30 -8.03 -9.76 19.77
CA ASP A 30 -8.48 -11.00 20.42
C ASP A 30 -9.96 -11.28 20.16
N ALA A 31 -10.81 -10.25 20.29
CA ALA A 31 -12.24 -10.37 19.98
C ALA A 31 -12.47 -10.70 18.49
N PHE A 32 -11.74 -10.06 17.57
CA PHE A 32 -11.81 -10.36 16.15
C PHE A 32 -11.43 -11.81 15.86
N LEU A 33 -10.30 -12.27 16.41
CA LEU A 33 -9.80 -13.63 16.19
C LEU A 33 -10.76 -14.70 16.72
N ALA A 34 -11.40 -14.46 17.86
CA ALA A 34 -12.37 -15.37 18.46
C ALA A 34 -13.73 -15.41 17.74
N ALA A 35 -14.06 -14.39 16.93
CA ALA A 35 -15.38 -14.26 16.33
C ALA A 35 -15.65 -15.26 15.19
N HIS A 36 -14.59 -15.77 14.54
CA HIS A 36 -14.73 -16.65 13.37
C HIS A 36 -13.63 -17.72 13.32
N ALA A 37 -13.90 -18.80 12.60
CA ALA A 37 -12.84 -19.69 12.13
C ALA A 37 -12.20 -19.08 10.87
N TRP A 38 -10.88 -18.95 10.86
CA TRP A 38 -10.14 -18.29 9.79
C TRP A 38 -9.45 -19.32 8.88
N GLN A 39 -9.63 -19.21 7.56
CA GLN A 39 -8.97 -20.05 6.55
C GLN A 39 -7.48 -19.65 6.35
N ARG A 40 -6.68 -19.72 7.41
CA ARG A 40 -5.28 -19.24 7.46
C ARG A 40 -4.38 -19.93 6.44
N ASP A 41 -4.44 -21.27 6.35
CA ASP A 41 -3.62 -22.03 5.39
C ASP A 41 -3.90 -21.60 3.95
N ARG A 42 -5.17 -21.36 3.61
CA ARG A 42 -5.57 -20.91 2.28
C ARG A 42 -5.09 -19.49 1.99
N LEU A 43 -5.23 -18.57 2.96
CA LEU A 43 -4.71 -17.21 2.84
C LEU A 43 -3.18 -17.23 2.65
N VAL A 44 -2.47 -17.99 3.46
CA VAL A 44 -1.01 -18.15 3.40
C VAL A 44 -0.57 -18.74 2.05
N GLY A 45 -1.30 -19.72 1.52
CA GLY A 45 -1.05 -20.27 0.19
C GLY A 45 -1.18 -19.22 -0.93
N ILE A 46 -2.21 -18.36 -0.86
CA ILE A 46 -2.40 -17.29 -1.85
C ILE A 46 -1.29 -16.23 -1.74
N LEU A 47 -1.02 -15.73 -0.53
CA LEU A 47 -0.03 -14.68 -0.30
C LEU A 47 1.40 -15.17 -0.56
N GLY A 48 1.69 -16.42 -0.21
CA GLY A 48 3.00 -17.04 -0.36
C GLY A 48 3.42 -17.25 -1.81
N ALA A 49 2.48 -17.23 -2.76
CA ALA A 49 2.78 -17.38 -4.18
C ALA A 49 3.56 -16.21 -4.79
N THR A 50 3.55 -15.03 -4.15
CA THR A 50 4.30 -13.84 -4.62
C THR A 50 5.17 -13.19 -3.54
N ALA A 51 5.00 -13.55 -2.27
CA ALA A 51 5.81 -12.98 -1.20
C ALA A 51 7.24 -13.55 -1.21
N THR A 52 8.23 -12.66 -1.08
CA THR A 52 9.66 -13.03 -1.00
C THR A 52 10.32 -12.36 0.22
N GLY A 53 11.54 -12.79 0.57
CA GLY A 53 12.34 -12.17 1.63
C GLY A 53 11.59 -11.98 2.95
N ALA A 54 11.60 -10.76 3.50
CA ALA A 54 10.93 -10.45 4.76
C ALA A 54 9.40 -10.61 4.67
N ALA A 55 8.79 -10.39 3.51
CA ALA A 55 7.35 -10.56 3.33
C ALA A 55 6.95 -12.04 3.44
N ALA A 56 7.77 -12.96 2.90
CA ALA A 56 7.53 -14.40 3.05
C ALA A 56 7.60 -14.86 4.52
N ALA A 57 8.44 -14.23 5.35
CA ALA A 57 8.46 -14.48 6.79
C ALA A 57 7.17 -14.00 7.47
N ARG A 58 6.69 -12.78 7.14
CA ARG A 58 5.41 -12.25 7.64
C ARG A 58 4.21 -13.08 7.19
N VAL A 59 4.22 -13.62 5.97
CA VAL A 59 3.19 -14.55 5.48
C VAL A 59 3.14 -15.80 6.36
N ARG A 60 4.28 -16.40 6.71
CA ARG A 60 4.30 -17.59 7.59
C ARG A 60 3.78 -17.31 8.99
N GLU A 61 3.99 -16.11 9.53
CA GLU A 61 3.46 -15.72 10.84
C GLU A 61 1.92 -15.74 10.89
N LEU A 62 1.24 -15.55 9.76
CA LEU A 62 -0.23 -15.64 9.68
C LEU A 62 -0.78 -17.05 9.97
N LEU A 63 0.08 -18.08 10.07
CA LEU A 63 -0.33 -19.40 10.58
C LEU A 63 -0.52 -19.42 12.10
N ASP A 64 0.11 -18.51 12.86
CA ASP A 64 -0.14 -18.39 14.31
C ASP A 64 -1.57 -17.89 14.53
N PRO A 65 -2.42 -18.62 15.28
CA PRO A 65 -3.80 -18.21 15.55
C PRO A 65 -3.93 -16.85 16.26
N ARG A 66 -2.86 -16.36 16.89
CA ARG A 66 -2.78 -15.04 17.56
C ARG A 66 -2.32 -13.92 16.65
N CYS A 67 -1.78 -14.23 15.46
CA CYS A 67 -1.31 -13.24 14.49
C CYS A 67 -2.51 -12.62 13.74
N VAL A 68 -2.46 -11.31 13.54
CA VAL A 68 -3.45 -10.54 12.76
C VAL A 68 -2.82 -9.92 11.52
N ALA A 69 -3.65 -9.55 10.54
CA ALA A 69 -3.21 -8.72 9.43
C ALA A 69 -3.54 -7.24 9.67
N VAL A 70 -2.61 -6.35 9.36
CA VAL A 70 -2.87 -4.91 9.24
C VAL A 70 -3.00 -4.60 7.76
N VAL A 71 -4.23 -4.35 7.31
CA VAL A 71 -4.53 -4.21 5.88
C VAL A 71 -4.72 -2.74 5.53
N THR A 72 -4.10 -2.33 4.43
CA THR A 72 -4.39 -1.09 3.72
C THR A 72 -4.51 -1.40 2.23
N GLY A 73 -4.89 -0.42 1.41
CA GLY A 73 -4.96 -0.63 -0.03
C GLY A 73 -5.16 0.65 -0.81
N GLN A 74 -4.94 0.51 -2.13
CA GLN A 74 -5.24 1.50 -3.14
C GLN A 74 -5.37 0.83 -4.52
N GLN A 75 -6.08 1.49 -5.45
CA GLN A 75 -6.02 1.14 -6.86
C GLN A 75 -4.59 1.32 -7.39
N PRO A 76 -4.15 0.49 -8.34
CA PRO A 76 -2.94 0.77 -9.08
C PRO A 76 -3.18 1.96 -10.03
N ALA A 77 -2.18 2.81 -10.19
CA ALA A 77 -2.20 3.93 -11.13
C ALA A 77 -0.85 4.06 -11.83
N VAL A 78 -0.82 4.80 -12.94
CA VAL A 78 0.41 5.14 -13.68
C VAL A 78 1.47 5.68 -12.71
N GLY A 79 2.70 5.19 -12.85
CA GLY A 79 3.83 5.62 -12.02
C GLY A 79 3.76 5.25 -10.54
N GLY A 80 2.80 4.42 -10.11
CA GLY A 80 2.62 4.04 -8.70
C GLY A 80 1.59 4.91 -7.96
N GLY A 81 0.96 5.85 -8.66
CA GLY A 81 -0.10 6.69 -8.13
C GLY A 81 0.38 7.74 -7.12
N PRO A 82 -0.57 8.37 -6.40
CA PRO A 82 -0.27 9.47 -5.50
C PRO A 82 0.55 9.04 -4.28
N LEU A 83 1.31 9.97 -3.71
CA LEU A 83 2.20 9.74 -2.56
C LEU A 83 1.52 9.04 -1.38
N TYR A 84 0.22 9.29 -1.17
CA TYR A 84 -0.51 8.67 -0.07
C TYR A 84 -0.55 7.13 -0.17
N THR A 85 -0.34 6.54 -1.35
CA THR A 85 -0.23 5.09 -1.53
C THR A 85 0.96 4.53 -0.74
N VAL A 86 2.11 5.18 -0.85
CA VAL A 86 3.33 4.83 -0.09
C VAL A 86 3.12 5.12 1.40
N VAL A 87 2.46 6.24 1.74
CA VAL A 87 2.15 6.59 3.14
C VAL A 87 1.23 5.55 3.79
N LYS A 88 0.20 5.09 3.08
CA LYS A 88 -0.71 4.03 3.54
C LYS A 88 0.06 2.74 3.82
N ALA A 89 0.92 2.31 2.89
CA ALA A 89 1.77 1.13 3.06
C ALA A 89 2.72 1.26 4.27
N ALA A 90 3.42 2.39 4.38
CA ALA A 90 4.29 2.71 5.51
C ALA A 90 3.52 2.71 6.84
N HIS A 91 2.30 3.22 6.85
CA HIS A 91 1.44 3.25 8.03
C HIS A 91 1.01 1.85 8.46
N ALA A 92 0.63 0.97 7.52
CA ALA A 92 0.32 -0.43 7.83
C ALA A 92 1.53 -1.15 8.46
N ILE A 93 2.73 -0.92 7.91
CA ILE A 93 3.99 -1.44 8.47
C ILE A 93 4.23 -0.90 9.89
N ALA A 94 4.05 0.41 10.10
CA ALA A 94 4.27 1.05 11.39
C ALA A 94 3.32 0.52 12.47
N ILE A 95 2.04 0.31 12.12
CA ILE A 95 1.06 -0.30 13.03
C ILE A 95 1.44 -1.75 13.33
N ALA A 96 1.80 -2.55 12.32
CA ALA A 96 2.19 -3.95 12.51
C ALA A 96 3.40 -4.09 13.45
N ARG A 97 4.39 -3.20 13.29
CA ARG A 97 5.55 -3.11 14.20
C ARG A 97 5.13 -2.70 15.61
N GLY A 98 4.30 -1.68 15.75
CA GLY A 98 3.78 -1.24 17.05
C GLY A 98 2.99 -2.32 17.78
N LEU A 99 2.19 -3.11 17.06
CA LEU A 99 1.49 -4.25 17.65
C LEU A 99 2.48 -5.29 18.20
N SER A 100 3.56 -5.54 17.47
CA SER A 100 4.61 -6.47 17.92
C SER A 100 5.29 -5.99 19.21
N GLU A 101 5.50 -4.67 19.36
CA GLU A 101 6.04 -4.05 20.58
C GLU A 101 5.14 -4.27 21.82
N VAL A 102 3.83 -4.42 21.62
CA VAL A 102 2.87 -4.71 22.71
C VAL A 102 2.48 -6.20 22.77
N GLY A 103 3.30 -7.08 22.21
CA GLY A 103 3.16 -8.54 22.31
C GLY A 103 2.19 -9.17 21.30
N ARG A 104 1.80 -8.45 20.25
CA ARG A 104 0.90 -8.94 19.19
C ARG A 104 1.63 -9.08 17.85
N SER A 105 1.84 -10.30 17.38
CA SER A 105 2.31 -10.51 16.00
C SER A 105 1.29 -9.96 15.01
N ALA A 106 1.77 -9.20 14.02
CA ALA A 106 0.94 -8.62 12.98
C ALA A 106 1.68 -8.55 11.64
N ALA A 107 1.02 -8.95 10.55
CA ALA A 107 1.56 -8.90 9.20
C ALA A 107 0.97 -7.70 8.41
N PRO A 108 1.80 -6.80 7.86
CA PRO A 108 1.31 -5.68 7.05
C PRO A 108 0.98 -6.15 5.63
N ILE A 109 -0.25 -5.90 5.19
CA ILE A 109 -0.73 -6.27 3.85
C ILE A 109 -1.18 -5.02 3.09
N PHE A 110 -0.67 -4.87 1.87
CA PHE A 110 -1.19 -3.93 0.88
C PHE A 110 -2.07 -4.67 -0.13
N TRP A 111 -3.36 -4.35 -0.11
CA TRP A 111 -4.37 -4.78 -1.06
C TRP A 111 -4.33 -3.87 -2.29
N CYS A 112 -3.88 -4.40 -3.42
CA CYS A 112 -3.96 -3.70 -4.70
C CYS A 112 -5.36 -3.91 -5.32
N ALA A 113 -6.13 -2.83 -5.42
CA ALA A 113 -7.49 -2.84 -5.95
C ALA A 113 -7.51 -2.81 -7.50
N SER A 114 -6.80 -3.74 -8.14
CA SER A 114 -6.72 -3.80 -9.61
C SER A 114 -8.04 -4.20 -10.29
N GLU A 115 -9.03 -4.65 -9.53
CA GLU A 115 -10.35 -5.00 -10.07
C GLU A 115 -11.24 -3.79 -10.34
N ASP A 116 -10.81 -2.60 -9.93
CA ASP A 116 -11.52 -1.36 -10.21
C ASP A 116 -11.54 -1.03 -11.71
N HIS A 117 -12.57 -0.29 -12.12
CA HIS A 117 -12.83 0.15 -13.48
C HIS A 117 -12.65 1.67 -13.65
N ASP A 118 -12.27 2.41 -12.59
CA ASP A 118 -11.97 3.83 -12.70
C ASP A 118 -10.62 4.06 -13.40
N LEU A 119 -10.68 4.08 -14.74
CA LEU A 119 -9.52 4.34 -15.58
C LEU A 119 -9.06 5.79 -15.47
N GLY A 120 -9.98 6.75 -15.26
CA GLY A 120 -9.65 8.17 -15.23
C GLY A 120 -8.88 8.57 -13.98
N GLU A 121 -9.16 7.92 -12.85
CA GLU A 121 -8.36 8.10 -11.63
C GLU A 121 -6.95 7.49 -11.76
N ALA A 122 -6.81 6.42 -12.55
CA ALA A 122 -5.57 5.64 -12.64
C ALA A 122 -4.64 6.02 -13.80
N ASP A 123 -5.09 6.83 -14.77
CA ASP A 123 -4.37 7.09 -16.03
C ASP A 123 -3.22 8.08 -15.93
N HIS A 124 -2.96 8.68 -14.76
CA HIS A 124 -2.01 9.77 -14.65
C HIS A 124 -1.06 9.66 -13.46
N ALA A 125 0.06 10.36 -13.58
CA ALA A 125 1.04 10.58 -12.52
C ALA A 125 1.38 12.07 -12.46
N ASP A 126 1.38 12.64 -11.26
CA ASP A 126 1.81 14.01 -11.01
C ASP A 126 3.27 14.04 -10.58
N ILE A 127 4.11 14.71 -11.37
CA ILE A 127 5.53 14.95 -11.06
C ILE A 127 5.68 16.32 -10.43
N ILE A 128 6.20 16.36 -9.21
CA ILE A 128 6.51 17.62 -8.51
C ILE A 128 7.98 17.95 -8.77
N ALA A 129 8.24 18.99 -9.55
CA ALA A 129 9.59 19.45 -9.86
C ALA A 129 10.21 20.21 -8.68
N ALA A 130 11.52 20.46 -8.74
CA ALA A 130 12.28 21.10 -7.67
C ALA A 130 11.83 22.54 -7.36
N ASP A 131 11.22 23.22 -8.33
CA ASP A 131 10.62 24.56 -8.17
C ASP A 131 9.19 24.52 -7.63
N GLY A 132 8.65 23.33 -7.35
CA GLY A 132 7.29 23.12 -6.87
C GLY A 132 6.23 23.07 -7.96
N SER A 133 6.60 23.22 -9.23
CA SER A 133 5.67 23.04 -10.34
C SER A 133 5.20 21.59 -10.46
N ILE A 134 3.95 21.41 -10.86
CA ILE A 134 3.34 20.08 -11.04
C ILE A 134 3.19 19.81 -12.54
N HIS A 135 3.85 18.75 -12.99
CA HIS A 135 3.76 18.26 -14.36
C HIS A 135 2.99 16.94 -14.37
N ARG A 136 1.76 16.98 -14.90
CA ARG A 136 0.92 15.80 -15.03
C ARG A 136 1.27 15.04 -16.30
N PHE A 137 1.56 13.75 -16.15
CA PHE A 137 1.69 12.79 -17.22
C PHE A 137 0.43 11.95 -17.33
N HIS A 138 -0.14 11.82 -18.53
CA HIS A 138 -1.20 10.84 -18.83
C HIS A 138 -0.58 9.65 -19.58
N GLY A 139 -0.74 8.46 -19.01
CA GLY A 139 -0.26 7.20 -19.57
C GLY A 139 -1.32 6.50 -20.40
N ASP A 140 -0.88 5.82 -21.47
CA ASP A 140 -1.74 4.91 -22.21
C ASP A 140 -2.03 3.65 -21.36
N LEU A 141 -3.31 3.42 -21.05
CA LEU A 141 -3.77 2.22 -20.34
C LEU A 141 -4.14 1.07 -21.31
N GLY A 142 -3.94 1.25 -22.61
CA GLY A 142 -4.40 0.35 -23.65
C GLY A 142 -5.91 0.46 -23.91
N GLY A 143 -6.37 -0.21 -24.97
CA GLY A 143 -7.77 -0.16 -25.40
C GLY A 143 -8.77 -0.87 -24.46
N GLY A 144 -10.07 -0.56 -24.64
CA GLY A 144 -11.18 -1.25 -23.96
C GLY A 144 -11.57 -0.67 -22.58
N ARG A 145 -12.63 -1.22 -21.97
CA ARG A 145 -13.20 -0.79 -20.67
C ARG A 145 -13.01 -1.80 -19.53
N GLY A 146 -12.12 -2.78 -19.72
CA GLY A 146 -11.76 -3.75 -18.68
C GLY A 146 -11.17 -3.08 -17.43
N SER A 147 -11.19 -3.79 -16.30
CA SER A 147 -10.61 -3.30 -15.05
C SER A 147 -9.10 -3.06 -15.16
N LEU A 148 -8.53 -2.38 -14.16
CA LEU A 148 -7.10 -2.08 -14.08
C LEU A 148 -6.21 -3.34 -14.11
N ARG A 149 -6.77 -4.50 -13.73
CA ARG A 149 -6.15 -5.83 -13.77
C ARG A 149 -5.60 -6.19 -15.14
N PHE A 150 -6.24 -5.72 -16.22
CA PHE A 150 -5.88 -6.09 -17.58
C PHE A 150 -5.05 -5.03 -18.29
N ARG A 151 -4.62 -3.99 -17.58
CA ARG A 151 -3.89 -2.86 -18.15
C ARG A 151 -2.39 -3.17 -18.13
N PRO A 152 -1.70 -3.18 -19.29
CA PRO A 152 -0.27 -3.49 -19.32
C PRO A 152 0.54 -2.31 -18.76
N ALA A 153 1.50 -2.60 -17.88
CA ALA A 153 2.39 -1.55 -17.34
C ALA A 153 3.33 -0.97 -18.41
N ARG A 154 3.65 -1.74 -19.47
CA ARG A 154 4.51 -1.25 -20.57
C ARG A 154 3.96 -0.06 -21.33
N SER A 155 2.64 0.04 -21.49
CA SER A 155 2.03 0.99 -22.42
C SER A 155 2.38 2.44 -22.08
N TRP A 156 2.61 2.74 -20.80
CA TRP A 156 2.98 4.08 -20.33
C TRP A 156 4.43 4.21 -19.89
N TRP A 157 5.18 3.11 -19.72
CA TRP A 157 6.50 3.10 -19.08
C TRP A 157 7.51 4.05 -19.74
N SER A 158 7.83 3.83 -21.02
CA SER A 158 8.88 4.60 -21.70
C SER A 158 8.56 6.09 -21.77
N ALA A 159 7.28 6.42 -21.99
CA ALA A 159 6.80 7.80 -22.04
C ALA A 159 6.84 8.47 -20.65
N LEU A 160 6.49 7.75 -19.58
CA LEU A 160 6.63 8.22 -18.21
C LEU A 160 8.10 8.51 -17.87
N ILE A 161 9.02 7.58 -18.19
CA ILE A 161 10.46 7.78 -17.91
C ILE A 161 11.02 8.97 -18.68
N ALA A 162 10.61 9.17 -19.93
CA ALA A 162 10.97 10.36 -20.69
C ALA A 162 10.44 11.64 -20.01
N HIS A 163 9.18 11.63 -19.56
CA HIS A 163 8.58 12.74 -18.83
C HIS A 163 9.31 13.05 -17.51
N CYS A 164 9.66 12.02 -16.74
CA CYS A 164 10.50 12.17 -15.54
C CYS A 164 11.86 12.79 -15.88
N ARG A 165 12.54 12.35 -16.94
CA ARG A 165 13.84 12.92 -17.34
C ARG A 165 13.73 14.39 -17.74
N THR A 166 12.65 14.76 -18.43
CA THR A 166 12.40 16.16 -18.81
C THR A 166 12.19 17.07 -17.61
N HIS A 167 11.44 16.63 -16.60
CA HIS A 167 10.99 17.49 -15.50
C HIS A 167 11.79 17.34 -14.19
N LEU A 168 12.42 16.20 -13.95
CA LEU A 168 13.24 15.93 -12.76
C LEU A 168 14.74 15.92 -13.06
N GLY A 169 15.14 15.69 -14.31
CA GLY A 169 16.54 15.46 -14.68
C GLY A 169 17.09 14.14 -14.11
N SER A 170 18.41 14.08 -13.95
CA SER A 170 19.09 12.94 -13.31
C SER A 170 19.01 13.04 -11.79
N GLY A 171 18.74 11.92 -11.11
CA GLY A 171 18.66 11.89 -9.65
C GLY A 171 19.00 10.54 -9.05
N ILE A 172 19.19 10.51 -7.72
CA ILE A 172 19.58 9.30 -6.98
C ILE A 172 18.60 8.13 -7.13
N GLY A 173 17.34 8.42 -7.45
CA GLY A 173 16.29 7.42 -7.68
C GLY A 173 16.29 6.82 -9.09
N GLU A 174 17.02 7.37 -10.05
CA GLU A 174 16.98 6.91 -11.45
C GLU A 174 17.41 5.45 -11.60
N PRO A 175 18.52 4.96 -11.01
CA PRO A 175 18.89 3.54 -11.11
C PRO A 175 17.84 2.61 -10.51
N TYR A 176 17.22 3.01 -9.40
CA TYR A 176 16.15 2.26 -8.76
C TYR A 176 14.91 2.15 -9.65
N ILE A 177 14.43 3.27 -10.18
CA ILE A 177 13.27 3.28 -11.09
C ILE A 177 13.59 2.50 -12.37
N ALA A 178 14.79 2.66 -12.94
CA ALA A 178 15.21 1.90 -14.13
C ALA A 178 15.19 0.38 -13.89
N SER A 179 15.54 -0.08 -12.68
CA SER A 179 15.46 -1.50 -12.30
C SER A 179 14.02 -2.04 -12.24
N LEU A 180 13.03 -1.15 -12.21
CA LEU A 180 11.60 -1.50 -12.16
C LEU A 180 10.93 -1.46 -13.53
N VAL A 181 11.68 -1.53 -14.63
CA VAL A 181 11.11 -1.76 -15.95
C VAL A 181 10.09 -2.91 -15.91
N PRO A 182 8.88 -2.76 -16.50
CA PRO A 182 7.91 -3.84 -16.48
C PRO A 182 8.40 -5.09 -17.23
N ASP A 183 7.84 -6.27 -16.95
CA ASP A 183 8.00 -7.53 -17.73
C ASP A 183 6.92 -7.75 -18.80
N ALA A 184 7.22 -8.48 -19.88
CA ALA A 184 6.47 -8.50 -21.16
C ALA A 184 4.95 -8.32 -20.99
N GLU A 185 4.39 -9.21 -20.17
CA GLU A 185 2.98 -9.41 -19.87
C GLU A 185 2.56 -8.83 -18.50
N GLU A 186 3.42 -8.06 -17.85
CA GLU A 186 3.17 -7.51 -16.52
C GLU A 186 2.07 -6.45 -16.57
N THR A 187 1.02 -6.71 -15.80
CA THR A 187 -0.10 -5.80 -15.62
C THR A 187 0.30 -4.67 -14.69
N MET A 188 -0.41 -3.55 -14.76
CA MET A 188 -0.21 -2.40 -13.89
C MET A 188 -0.38 -2.79 -12.40
N GLY A 189 -1.35 -3.65 -12.09
CA GLY A 189 -1.55 -4.16 -10.73
C GLY A 189 -0.35 -4.97 -10.22
N ALA A 190 0.15 -5.91 -11.01
CA ALA A 190 1.33 -6.71 -10.68
C ALA A 190 2.59 -5.83 -10.52
N TRP A 191 2.81 -4.90 -11.46
CA TRP A 191 3.90 -3.94 -11.40
C TRP A 191 3.85 -3.08 -10.15
N HIS A 192 2.66 -2.59 -9.78
CA HIS A 192 2.47 -1.78 -8.58
C HIS A 192 2.76 -2.57 -7.31
N CYS A 193 2.28 -3.82 -7.22
CA CYS A 193 2.62 -4.71 -6.11
C CYS A 193 4.14 -4.90 -5.99
N ARG A 194 4.82 -5.14 -7.12
CA ARG A 194 6.29 -5.29 -7.17
C ARG A 194 7.02 -4.02 -6.77
N LEU A 195 6.58 -2.85 -7.23
CA LEU A 195 7.12 -1.54 -6.81
C LEU A 195 7.08 -1.39 -5.28
N LEU A 196 5.92 -1.63 -4.66
CA LEU A 196 5.76 -1.49 -3.20
C LEU A 196 6.54 -2.57 -2.43
N SER A 197 6.54 -3.81 -2.90
CA SER A 197 7.33 -4.89 -2.30
C SER A 197 8.83 -4.59 -2.37
N SER A 198 9.31 -4.00 -3.47
CA SER A 198 10.69 -3.55 -3.63
C SER A 198 11.02 -2.40 -2.67
N LEU A 199 10.18 -1.36 -2.64
CA LEU A 199 10.38 -0.19 -1.78
C LEU A 199 10.42 -0.54 -0.29
N PHE A 200 9.64 -1.54 0.13
CA PHE A 200 9.53 -1.99 1.51
C PHE A 200 10.12 -3.40 1.74
N ALA A 201 11.09 -3.83 0.92
CA ALA A 201 11.63 -5.19 0.95
C ALA A 201 12.15 -5.62 2.33
N GLN A 202 12.77 -4.71 3.07
CA GLN A 202 13.29 -4.96 4.42
C GLN A 202 12.22 -4.88 5.53
N HIS A 203 11.03 -4.38 5.18
CA HIS A 203 9.95 -4.11 6.14
C HIS A 203 8.84 -5.16 6.11
N GLY A 204 8.94 -6.14 5.19
CA GLY A 204 8.03 -7.28 5.14
C GLY A 204 6.62 -6.94 4.69
N LEU A 205 6.44 -5.90 3.87
CA LEU A 205 5.15 -5.58 3.27
C LEU A 205 4.71 -6.69 2.32
N ILE A 206 3.53 -7.25 2.58
CA ILE A 206 2.92 -8.27 1.72
C ILE A 206 2.01 -7.54 0.73
N CYS A 207 2.30 -7.62 -0.56
CA CYS A 207 1.46 -7.05 -1.61
C CYS A 207 0.65 -8.15 -2.30
N VAL A 208 -0.64 -7.92 -2.50
CA VAL A 208 -1.53 -8.86 -3.20
C VAL A 208 -2.56 -8.11 -4.02
N GLU A 209 -2.80 -8.54 -5.25
CA GLU A 209 -3.94 -8.08 -6.05
C GLU A 209 -5.24 -8.73 -5.57
N GLY A 210 -6.29 -7.92 -5.41
CA GLY A 210 -7.58 -8.36 -4.85
C GLY A 210 -8.16 -9.60 -5.55
N HIS A 211 -8.01 -9.69 -6.87
CA HIS A 211 -8.54 -10.81 -7.65
C HIS A 211 -7.96 -12.17 -7.25
N ARG A 212 -6.77 -12.20 -6.63
CA ARG A 212 -6.13 -13.44 -6.15
C ARG A 212 -6.76 -13.97 -4.87
N LEU A 213 -7.47 -13.13 -4.12
CA LEU A 213 -8.16 -13.50 -2.89
C LEU A 213 -9.57 -14.05 -3.15
N ARG A 214 -10.13 -13.88 -4.37
CA ARG A 214 -11.45 -14.42 -4.75
C ARG A 214 -11.69 -15.89 -4.43
N PRO A 215 -10.72 -16.82 -4.54
CA PRO A 215 -10.97 -18.20 -4.13
C PRO A 215 -11.54 -18.30 -2.71
N LEU A 216 -11.16 -17.40 -1.79
CA LEU A 216 -11.68 -17.36 -0.43
C LEU A 216 -13.18 -17.03 -0.33
N TRP A 217 -13.79 -16.47 -1.37
CA TRP A 217 -15.20 -16.05 -1.42
C TRP A 217 -16.07 -16.95 -2.31
N ALA A 218 -15.47 -17.90 -3.02
CA ALA A 218 -16.21 -18.93 -3.72
C ALA A 218 -16.59 -20.01 -2.70
N GLU A 219 -17.77 -19.85 -2.10
CA GLU A 219 -18.55 -20.93 -1.50
C GLU A 219 -19.45 -21.58 -2.57
#